data_AF-A0A536A4T3-F1
#
_entry.id   AF-A0A536A4T3-F1
#
_cell.length_a   1.000
_cell.length_b   1.000
_cell.length_c   1.000
_cell.angle_alpha   90.00
_cell.angle_beta   90.00
_cell.angle_gamma   90.00
#
_symmetry.space_group_name_H-M   'P 1'
#
loop_
_entity.id
_entity.type
_entity.pdbx_description
1 polymer ?
#
loop_
_entity_poly.entity_id
_entity_poly.type
_entity_poly.pdbx_seq_one_letter_code
_entity_poly.pdbx_strand_id
1 'polypeptide(L)'
;MMRRSNSAKGKEGVPEERIAQTAIDFISFCFSRRAVEWPLLYDEMCYVASNRLYRGLGYQELREAGLDLGLGGLVRTSRIANEVTQDMRLGGTGQLRGGLLAAS
;
A
#
# COMPACT_ATOMS: atom_id res chain seq x y z
N MET A 1 12.46 11.32 46.52
CA MET A 1 11.23 10.53 46.25
C MET A 1 10.55 11.07 45.00
N MET A 2 10.26 10.18 44.02
CA MET A 2 9.12 10.18 43.07
C MET A 2 8.75 11.51 42.33
N ARG A 3 8.60 11.60 41.01
CA ARG A 3 8.05 10.65 40.02
C ARG A 3 8.61 10.93 38.61
N ARG A 4 9.05 9.88 37.91
CA ARG A 4 9.20 9.87 36.45
C ARG A 4 7.80 9.82 35.85
N SER A 5 7.41 10.85 35.11
CA SER A 5 6.29 10.77 34.17
C SER A 5 6.89 10.55 32.78
N ASN A 6 7.12 9.28 32.44
CA ASN A 6 7.43 8.87 31.07
C ASN A 6 6.11 8.51 30.40
N SER A 7 5.51 9.46 29.67
CA SER A 7 4.32 9.19 28.86
C SER A 7 4.21 10.17 27.71
N ALA A 8 4.85 9.83 26.60
CA ALA A 8 4.37 10.14 25.26
C ALA A 8 5.02 9.14 24.30
N LYS A 9 4.43 7.94 24.21
CA LYS A 9 4.74 6.97 23.17
C LYS A 9 4.36 7.63 21.86
N GLY A 10 5.36 8.18 21.16
CA GLY A 10 5.18 8.79 19.86
C GLY A 10 4.45 7.82 18.95
N LYS A 11 3.32 8.25 18.40
CA LYS A 11 2.77 7.61 17.21
C LYS A 11 3.70 8.04 16.08
N GLU A 12 4.78 7.30 15.87
CA GLU A 12 5.50 7.33 14.60
C GLU A 12 4.53 6.78 13.55
N GLY A 13 3.66 7.67 13.06
CA GLY A 13 3.01 7.46 11.79
C GLY A 13 4.11 7.31 10.76
N VAL A 14 4.01 6.27 9.94
CA VAL A 14 4.88 6.08 8.78
C VAL A 14 4.92 7.42 8.02
N PRO A 15 6.11 7.98 7.72
CA PRO A 15 6.20 9.24 6.98
C PRO A 15 5.34 9.10 5.74
N GLU A 16 4.48 10.10 5.52
CA GLU A 16 3.37 10.05 4.58
C GLU A 16 3.81 9.46 3.24
N GLU A 17 5.05 9.68 2.80
CA GLU A 17 5.70 9.26 1.56
C GLU A 17 6.09 7.77 1.41
N ARG A 18 6.23 6.98 2.50
CA ARG A 18 6.66 5.57 2.40
C ARG A 18 5.48 4.61 2.29
N ILE A 19 5.44 3.83 1.21
CA ILE A 19 4.51 2.69 1.10
C ILE A 19 5.14 1.44 1.72
N ALA A 20 4.37 0.71 2.54
CA ALA A 20 4.83 -0.54 3.11
C ALA A 20 4.79 -1.67 2.06
N GLN A 21 5.67 -2.67 2.20
CA GLN A 21 5.66 -3.86 1.33
C GLN A 21 4.29 -4.54 1.30
N THR A 22 3.56 -4.55 2.42
CA THR A 22 2.20 -5.10 2.51
C THR A 22 1.24 -4.48 1.49
N ALA A 23 1.34 -3.18 1.23
CA ALA A 23 0.50 -2.50 0.26
C ALA A 23 0.92 -2.81 -1.18
N ILE A 24 2.23 -2.93 -1.45
CA ILE A 24 2.74 -3.41 -2.75
C ILE A 24 2.24 -4.83 -3.03
N ASP A 25 2.37 -5.72 -2.05
CA ASP A 25 1.90 -7.10 -2.18
C ASP A 25 0.37 -7.16 -2.39
N PHE A 26 -0.39 -6.29 -1.72
CA PHE A 26 -1.84 -6.18 -1.90
C PHE A 26 -2.22 -5.77 -3.33
N ILE A 27 -1.57 -4.74 -3.88
CA ILE A 27 -1.80 -4.30 -5.26
C ILE A 27 -1.43 -5.43 -6.23
N SER A 28 -0.31 -6.09 -5.99
CA SER A 28 0.18 -7.20 -6.81
C SER A 28 -0.82 -8.37 -6.81
N PHE A 29 -1.39 -8.68 -5.64
CA PHE A 29 -2.45 -9.67 -5.50
C PHE A 29 -3.72 -9.30 -6.28
N CYS A 30 -4.18 -8.05 -6.18
CA CYS A 30 -5.35 -7.57 -6.92
C CYS A 30 -5.13 -7.66 -8.43
N PHE A 31 -3.96 -7.22 -8.91
CA PHE A 31 -3.60 -7.30 -10.33
C PHE A 31 -3.46 -8.75 -10.82
N SER A 32 -2.96 -9.66 -9.98
CA SER A 32 -2.90 -11.09 -10.32
C SER A 32 -4.27 -11.74 -10.42
N ARG A 33 -5.26 -11.29 -9.62
CA ARG A 33 -6.65 -11.76 -9.72
C ARG A 33 -7.35 -11.24 -10.97
N ARG A 34 -7.05 -9.99 -11.34
CA ARG A 34 -7.63 -9.33 -12.51
C ARG A 34 -6.58 -8.42 -13.13
N ALA A 35 -5.97 -8.88 -14.22
CA ALA A 35 -4.93 -8.17 -14.96
C ALA A 35 -5.53 -7.01 -15.79
N VAL A 36 -6.05 -6.00 -15.10
CA VAL A 36 -6.62 -4.78 -15.68
C VAL A 36 -5.83 -3.56 -15.24
N GLU A 37 -5.84 -2.53 -16.08
CA GLU A 37 -5.20 -1.25 -15.76
C GLU A 37 -6.00 -0.44 -14.75
N TRP A 38 -5.37 0.60 -14.22
CA TRP A 38 -6.10 1.73 -13.66
C TRP A 38 -7.06 2.33 -14.74
N PRO A 39 -8.30 2.72 -14.40
CA PRO A 39 -8.92 2.74 -13.07
C PRO A 39 -9.62 1.43 -12.67
N LEU A 40 -9.78 0.44 -13.56
CA LEU A 40 -10.51 -0.79 -13.22
C LEU A 40 -9.85 -1.59 -12.08
N LEU A 41 -8.53 -1.49 -11.94
CA LEU A 41 -7.80 -2.07 -10.81
C LEU A 41 -8.22 -1.46 -9.47
N TYR A 42 -8.62 -0.18 -9.44
CA TYR A 42 -9.15 0.47 -8.23
C TYR A 42 -10.43 -0.21 -7.72
N ASP A 43 -11.32 -0.59 -8.63
CA ASP A 43 -12.56 -1.28 -8.27
C ASP A 43 -12.26 -2.67 -7.69
N GLU A 44 -11.29 -3.41 -8.27
CA GLU A 44 -10.85 -4.69 -7.71
C GLU A 44 -10.21 -4.50 -6.33
N MET A 45 -9.36 -3.47 -6.15
CA MET A 45 -8.78 -3.15 -4.83
C MET A 45 -9.87 -2.85 -3.79
N CYS A 46 -10.90 -2.09 -4.17
CA CYS A 46 -12.05 -1.81 -3.29
C CYS A 46 -12.84 -3.07 -2.97
N TYR A 47 -13.06 -3.94 -3.95
CA TYR A 47 -13.73 -5.23 -3.77
C TYR A 47 -12.95 -6.13 -2.79
N VAL A 48 -11.64 -6.27 -2.99
CA VAL A 48 -10.77 -7.09 -2.13
C VAL A 48 -10.72 -6.53 -0.71
N ALA A 49 -10.60 -5.21 -0.53
CA ALA A 49 -10.53 -4.57 0.77
C ALA A 49 -11.86 -4.66 1.55
N SER A 50 -12.99 -4.40 0.89
CA SER A 50 -14.32 -4.47 1.51
C SER A 50 -14.68 -5.89 1.97
N ASN A 51 -14.25 -6.90 1.22
CA ASN A 51 -14.46 -8.32 1.56
C ASN A 51 -13.28 -8.94 2.33
N ARG A 52 -12.25 -8.16 2.67
CA ARG A 52 -11.06 -8.57 3.42
C ARG A 52 -10.35 -9.81 2.84
N LEU A 53 -10.33 -9.94 1.51
CA LEU A 53 -9.89 -11.16 0.82
C LEU A 53 -8.36 -11.36 0.83
N TYR A 54 -7.58 -10.31 1.11
CA TYR A 54 -6.13 -10.40 1.22
C TYR A 54 -5.70 -10.31 2.68
N ARG A 55 -5.36 -11.45 3.29
CA ARG A 55 -4.86 -11.56 4.68
C ARG A 55 -5.76 -10.87 5.73
N GLY A 56 -7.05 -10.70 5.45
CA GLY A 56 -7.98 -10.00 6.34
C GLY A 56 -7.90 -8.46 6.30
N LEU A 57 -7.05 -7.87 5.45
CA LEU A 57 -6.84 -6.42 5.39
C LEU A 57 -8.05 -5.70 4.78
N GLY A 58 -8.53 -4.66 5.46
CA GLY A 58 -9.53 -3.73 4.98
C GLY A 58 -8.97 -2.33 4.80
N TYR A 59 -9.84 -1.35 4.63
CA TYR A 59 -9.46 0.03 4.33
C TYR A 59 -8.52 0.66 5.37
N GLN A 60 -8.76 0.40 6.66
CA GLN A 60 -7.96 1.00 7.72
C GLN A 60 -6.53 0.44 7.72
N GLU A 61 -6.38 -0.88 7.64
CA GLU A 61 -5.07 -1.54 7.67
C GLU A 61 -4.26 -1.21 6.41
N LEU A 62 -4.92 -1.06 5.25
CA LEU A 62 -4.27 -0.61 4.02
C LEU A 62 -3.81 0.85 4.13
N ARG A 63 -4.62 1.73 4.73
CA ARG A 63 -4.24 3.12 4.96
C ARG A 63 -3.04 3.24 5.88
N GLU A 64 -2.99 2.44 6.95
CA GLU A 64 -1.82 2.34 7.84
C GLU A 64 -0.57 1.82 7.10
N ALA A 65 -0.74 1.02 6.05
CA ALA A 65 0.32 0.57 5.15
C ALA A 65 0.70 1.59 4.05
N GLY A 66 0.09 2.78 4.04
CA GLY A 66 0.35 3.83 3.06
C GLY A 66 -0.47 3.75 1.76
N LEU A 67 -1.53 2.93 1.75
CA LEU A 67 -2.47 2.80 0.62
C LEU A 67 -3.84 3.35 1.00
N ASP A 68 -4.10 4.61 0.66
CA ASP A 68 -5.38 5.26 0.91
C ASP A 68 -6.31 5.12 -0.31
N LEU A 69 -7.33 4.29 -0.18
CA LEU A 69 -8.37 4.08 -1.20
C LEU A 69 -9.50 5.12 -1.10
N GLY A 70 -9.40 6.11 -0.22
CA GLY A 70 -10.31 7.25 -0.18
C GLY A 70 -10.02 8.28 -1.28
N LEU A 71 -10.97 9.20 -1.50
CA LEU A 71 -10.88 10.22 -2.55
C LEU A 71 -9.60 11.08 -2.46
N GLY A 72 -9.16 11.42 -1.25
CA GLY A 72 -7.93 12.19 -1.04
C GLY A 72 -6.65 11.43 -1.40
N GLY A 73 -6.70 10.09 -1.44
CA GLY A 73 -5.56 9.22 -1.76
C GLY A 73 -5.47 8.82 -3.24
N LEU A 74 -6.50 9.06 -4.05
CA LEU A 74 -6.62 8.50 -5.41
C LEU A 74 -5.43 8.80 -6.33
N VAL A 75 -4.96 10.05 -6.34
CA VAL A 75 -3.82 10.45 -7.21
C VAL A 75 -2.59 9.62 -6.87
N ARG A 76 -2.26 9.54 -5.58
CA ARG A 76 -1.12 8.75 -5.11
C ARG A 76 -1.30 7.26 -5.35
N THR A 77 -2.46 6.72 -4.98
CA THR A 77 -2.80 5.31 -5.16
C THR A 77 -2.70 4.90 -6.62
N SER A 78 -3.16 5.75 -7.55
CA SER A 78 -3.04 5.49 -8.99
C SER A 78 -1.58 5.40 -9.45
N ARG A 79 -0.72 6.32 -8.99
CA ARG A 79 0.71 6.31 -9.31
C ARG A 79 1.38 5.02 -8.86
N ILE A 80 1.19 4.67 -7.59
CA ILE A 80 1.76 3.46 -7.00
C ILE A 80 1.24 2.21 -7.70
N ALA A 81 -0.07 2.13 -7.97
CA ALA A 81 -0.66 0.98 -8.65
C ALA A 81 -0.09 0.81 -10.06
N ASN A 82 0.10 1.89 -10.81
CA ASN A 82 0.75 1.84 -12.11
C ASN A 82 2.21 1.40 -11.99
N GLU A 83 2.99 1.94 -11.06
CA GLU A 83 4.39 1.52 -10.83
C GLU A 83 4.49 0.01 -10.53
N VAL A 84 3.71 -0.48 -9.57
CA VAL A 84 3.70 -1.92 -9.21
C VAL A 84 3.30 -2.80 -10.39
N THR A 85 2.25 -2.41 -11.14
CA THR A 85 1.78 -3.25 -12.25
C THR A 85 2.70 -3.22 -13.46
N GLN A 86 3.39 -2.11 -13.72
CA GLN A 86 4.46 -2.04 -14.71
C GLN A 86 5.63 -2.94 -14.31
N ASP A 87 6.07 -2.84 -13.05
CA ASP A 87 7.17 -3.67 -12.57
C ASP A 87 6.82 -5.16 -12.61
N MET A 88 5.56 -5.55 -12.33
CA MET A 88 5.11 -6.93 -12.47
C MET A 88 5.14 -7.44 -13.92
N ARG A 89 4.89 -6.57 -14.90
CA ARG A 89 4.92 -6.94 -16.33
C ARG A 89 6.35 -7.04 -16.86
N LEU A 90 7.20 -6.12 -16.42
CA LEU A 90 8.62 -6.10 -16.77
C LEU A 90 9.39 -7.21 -16.01
N GLY A 91 8.90 -7.57 -14.81
CA GLY A 91 9.59 -8.39 -13.82
C GLY A 91 9.07 -9.82 -13.68
N GLY A 92 8.94 -10.56 -14.78
CA GLY A 92 8.84 -12.04 -14.75
C GLY A 92 10.01 -12.76 -14.04
N THR A 93 10.96 -12.03 -13.47
CA THR A 93 12.05 -12.52 -12.62
C THR A 93 12.30 -11.51 -11.48
N GLY A 94 12.20 -11.99 -10.24
CA GLY A 94 12.06 -11.17 -9.04
C GLY A 94 13.23 -10.23 -8.73
N GLN A 95 12.93 -8.92 -8.59
CA GLN A 95 13.87 -7.95 -8.02
C GLN A 95 13.19 -6.69 -7.46
N LEU A 96 12.10 -6.80 -6.70
CA LEU A 96 11.48 -5.64 -6.02
C LEU A 96 11.45 -5.80 -4.50
N ARG A 97 12.55 -6.27 -3.90
CA ARG A 97 12.67 -6.44 -2.45
C ARG A 97 13.56 -5.42 -1.74
N GLY A 98 14.05 -4.36 -2.40
CA GLY A 98 14.97 -3.46 -1.70
C GLY A 98 15.35 -2.11 -2.31
N GLY A 99 14.61 -1.53 -3.26
CA GLY A 99 15.23 -0.46 -4.08
C GLY A 99 14.43 0.81 -4.38
N LEU A 100 13.16 0.94 -4.00
CA LEU A 100 12.40 2.15 -4.34
C LEU A 100 12.11 2.93 -3.08
N LEU A 101 13.02 3.85 -2.72
CA LEU A 101 12.80 5.10 -1.95
C LEU A 101 14.16 5.67 -1.49
N ALA A 102 15.00 6.08 -2.45
CA ALA A 102 16.17 6.93 -2.23
C ALA A 102 16.56 7.68 -3.52
N ALA A 103 15.73 8.64 -3.94
CA ALA A 103 15.98 9.74 -4.90
C ALA A 103 14.57 10.27 -5.29
N SER A 104 14.21 11.54 -5.17
CA SER A 104 14.93 12.81 -5.03
C SER A 104 14.03 13.82 -4.33
#